data_AF-M4EUD0-F1
#
_entry.id   AF-M4EUD0-F1
#
_cell.length_a   1.000
_cell.length_b   1.000
_cell.length_c   1.000
_cell.angle_alpha   90.00
_cell.angle_beta   90.00
_cell.angle_gamma   90.00
#
_symmetry.space_group_name_H-M   'P 1'
#
loop_
_entity.id
_entity.type
_entity.pdbx_description
1 polymer ?
#
loop_
_entity_poly.entity_id
_entity_poly.type
_entity_poly.pdbx_seq_one_letter_code
_entity_poly.pdbx_strand_id
1 'polypeptide(L)' 'METMKIASFDRVSELKAFDETKTGVKGLVDAGVSEVPRIFHHSSLKLSNPKPLSSDFTTIFTELNLDL' A
#
# COMPACT_ATOMS: atom_id res chain seq x y z
N MET A 1 31.82 -10.83 -5.57
CA MET A 1 31.12 -10.02 -4.56
C MET A 1 30.11 -9.19 -5.32
N GLU A 2 28.83 -9.54 -5.26
CA GLU A 2 27.80 -8.79 -5.97
C GLU A 2 27.71 -7.39 -5.38
N THR A 3 28.05 -6.39 -6.21
CA THR A 3 27.98 -4.99 -5.85
C THR A 3 26.51 -4.65 -5.65
N MET A 4 26.10 -4.36 -4.41
CA MET A 4 24.85 -3.67 -4.13
C MET A 4 24.88 -2.35 -4.89
N LYS A 5 24.34 -2.37 -6.10
CA LYS A 5 24.02 -1.18 -6.87
C LYS A 5 23.00 -0.45 -6.01
N ILE A 6 23.45 0.50 -5.21
CA ILE A 6 22.61 1.58 -4.70
C ILE A 6 22.31 2.41 -5.93
N ALA A 7 21.50 1.84 -6.83
CA ALA A 7 20.84 2.59 -7.87
C ALA A 7 20.06 3.66 -7.10
N SER A 8 20.25 4.92 -7.47
CA SER A 8 19.45 6.02 -6.98
C SER A 8 17.98 5.59 -7.03
N PHE A 9 17.38 5.34 -5.86
CA PHE A 9 16.00 4.90 -5.74
C PHE A 9 15.09 6.07 -6.12
N ASP A 10 14.61 6.07 -7.36
CA ASP A 10 13.64 7.05 -7.82
C ASP A 10 12.23 6.52 -7.58
N ARG A 11 11.71 6.87 -6.40
CA ARG A 11 10.35 6.51 -5.96
C ARG A 11 9.29 6.88 -7.01
N VAL A 12 9.48 7.98 -7.75
CA VAL A 12 8.48 8.48 -8.71
C VAL A 12 8.39 7.54 -9.91
N SER A 13 9.52 7.16 -10.48
CA SER A 13 9.58 6.22 -11.61
C SER A 13 9.00 4.85 -11.26
N GLU A 14 9.34 4.30 -10.08
CA GLU A 14 8.80 3.01 -9.64
C GLU A 14 7.29 3.07 -9.38
N LEU A 15 6.80 4.15 -8.77
CA LEU A 15 5.36 4.33 -8.52
C LEU A 15 4.59 4.45 -9.84
N LYS A 16 5.16 5.16 -10.83
CA LYS A 16 4.55 5.29 -12.16
C LYS A 16 4.47 3.93 -12.86
N ALA A 17 5.57 3.18 -12.89
CA ALA A 17 5.59 1.84 -13.47
C ALA A 17 4.58 0.90 -12.79
N PHE A 18 4.43 1.02 -11.46
CA PHE A 18 3.42 0.28 -10.72
C PHE A 18 1.99 0.69 -11.08
N ASP A 19 1.66 1.98 -11.15
CA ASP A 19 0.32 2.44 -11.53
C ASP A 19 -0.05 2.04 -12.98
N GLU A 20 0.93 2.01 -13.87
CA GLU A 20 0.76 1.56 -15.26
C GLU A 20 0.38 0.08 -15.37
N THR A 21 0.72 -0.76 -14.38
CA THR A 21 0.26 -2.16 -14.35
C THR A 21 -1.26 -2.28 -14.27
N LYS A 22 -1.94 -1.28 -13.68
CA LYS A 22 -3.38 -1.26 -13.40
C LYS A 22 -3.90 -2.50 -12.64
N THR A 23 -3.02 -3.31 -12.06
CA THR A 23 -3.38 -4.49 -11.25
C THR A 23 -3.56 -4.14 -9.77
N GLY A 24 -3.09 -2.96 -9.35
CA GLY A 24 -3.04 -2.57 -7.95
C GLY A 24 -2.26 -3.57 -7.10
N VAL A 25 -2.57 -3.63 -5.80
CA VAL A 25 -1.87 -4.51 -4.85
C VAL A 25 -2.08 -6.00 -5.15
N LYS A 26 -3.19 -6.37 -5.81
CA LYS A 26 -3.44 -7.76 -6.25
C LYS A 26 -2.31 -8.27 -7.15
N GLY A 27 -1.76 -7.41 -8.00
CA GLY A 27 -0.64 -7.77 -8.89
C GLY A 27 0.63 -8.16 -8.14
N LEU A 28 0.91 -7.60 -6.95
CA LEU A 28 2.04 -8.03 -6.13
C LEU A 28 1.81 -9.44 -5.57
N VAL A 29 0.58 -9.72 -5.13
CA VAL A 29 0.20 -11.02 -4.57
C VAL A 29 0.25 -12.10 -5.64
N ASP A 30 -0.35 -11.84 -6.79
CA ASP A 30 -0.36 -12.78 -7.92
C ASP A 30 1.07 -13.05 -8.44
N ALA A 31 1.95 -12.05 -8.42
CA ALA A 31 3.35 -12.17 -8.83
C ALA A 31 4.22 -12.93 -7.80
N GLY A 32 3.72 -13.20 -6.60
CA GLY A 32 4.45 -13.93 -5.56
C GLY A 32 5.70 -13.21 -5.06
N VAL A 33 5.66 -11.87 -4.96
CA VAL A 33 6.80 -11.10 -4.46
C VAL A 33 7.14 -11.49 -3.01
N SER A 34 8.41 -11.73 -2.73
CA SER A 34 8.87 -12.10 -1.38
C SER A 34 9.06 -10.90 -0.46
N GLU A 35 9.34 -9.73 -1.04
CA GLU A 35 9.67 -8.50 -0.33
C GLU A 35 8.77 -7.35 -0.81
N VAL A 36 8.40 -6.48 0.12
CA VAL A 36 7.56 -5.31 -0.19
C VAL A 36 8.39 -4.26 -0.93
N PRO A 37 7.95 -3.76 -2.09
CA PRO A 37 8.65 -2.68 -2.79
C PRO A 37 8.76 -1.43 -1.92
N ARG A 38 9.93 -0.79 -1.98
CA ARG A 38 10.26 0.39 -1.14
C ARG A 38 9.32 1.58 -1.35
N ILE A 39 8.61 1.65 -2.48
CA ILE A 39 7.58 2.67 -2.73
C ILE A 39 6.43 2.65 -1.71
N PHE A 40 6.19 1.49 -1.08
CA PHE A 40 5.18 1.28 -0.03
C PHE A 40 5.72 1.52 1.39
N HIS A 41 7.02 1.75 1.56
CA HIS A 41 7.57 2.04 2.88
C HIS A 41 7.17 3.46 3.30
N HIS A 42 6.39 3.56 4.38
CA HIS A 42 6.07 4.84 4.99
C HIS A 42 7.17 5.27 5.96
N SER A 43 7.65 6.52 5.88
CA SER A 43 8.59 7.03 6.88
C SER A 43 7.84 7.26 8.20
N SER A 44 8.34 6.66 9.28
CA SER A 44 7.68 6.67 10.60
C SER A 44 7.59 8.05 11.27
N LEU A 45 8.18 9.09 10.67
CA LEU A 45 8.21 10.46 11.20
C LEU A 45 6.82 11.16 11.20
N LYS A 46 5.78 10.52 10.65
CA LYS A 46 4.40 11.04 10.59
C LYS A 46 3.41 10.29 11.50
N LEU A 47 3.88 9.61 12.55
CA LEU A 47 3.03 8.99 13.57
C LEU A 47 2.90 9.84 14.85
N SER A 48 2.71 11.16 14.72
CA SER A 48 2.24 11.97 15.85
C SER A 48 0.72 11.79 15.99
N ASN A 49 0.34 10.81 16.82
CA ASN A 49 -1.00 10.53 17.33
C ASN A 49 -2.06 10.15 16.27
N PRO A 50 -2.37 8.86 16.05
CA PRO A 50 -3.59 8.51 15.33
C PRO A 50 -4.78 8.91 16.21
N LYS A 51 -5.54 9.93 15.80
CA LYS A 51 -6.96 9.92 16.11
C LYS A 51 -7.47 8.58 15.56
N PRO A 52 -8.13 7.71 16.34
CA PRO A 52 -8.75 6.52 15.78
C PRO A 52 -9.74 7.02 14.72
N LEU A 53 -9.36 6.90 13.45
CA LEU A 53 -10.28 7.14 12.36
C LEU A 53 -11.25 5.97 12.44
N SER A 54 -12.47 6.31 12.86
CA SER A 54 -13.58 5.42 13.15
C SER A 54 -13.63 4.25 12.18
N SER A 55 -13.71 3.07 12.77
CA SER A 55 -13.89 1.77 12.12
C SER A 55 -15.27 1.69 11.44
N ASP A 56 -15.47 2.45 10.36
CA ASP A 56 -16.80 2.59 9.75
C ASP A 56 -16.96 1.77 8.46
N PHE A 57 -16.18 0.71 8.25
CA PHE A 57 -16.64 -0.33 7.31
C PHE A 57 -17.72 -1.21 7.94
N THR A 58 -17.68 -1.40 9.27
CA THR A 58 -18.71 -2.17 9.98
C THR A 58 -20.04 -1.42 10.03
N THR A 59 -20.03 -0.10 10.15
CA THR A 59 -21.22 0.76 10.21
C THR A 59 -22.06 0.66 8.92
N ILE A 60 -21.41 0.63 7.74
CA ILE A 60 -22.10 0.59 6.44
C ILE A 60 -22.88 -0.73 6.23
N PHE A 61 -22.32 -1.86 6.66
CA PHE A 61 -22.99 -3.17 6.48
C PHE A 61 -24.12 -3.42 7.47
N THR A 62 -24.09 -2.78 8.65
CA THR A 62 -25.16 -2.95 9.64
C THR A 62 -26.37 -2.04 9.38
N GLU A 63 -26.18 -0.82 8.88
CA GLU A 63 -27.29 0.11 8.64
C GLU A 63 -28.20 -0.28 7.46
N LEU A 64 -27.67 -0.97 6.45
CA LEU A 64 -28.47 -1.36 5.27
C LEU A 64 -29.25 -2.67 5.45
N ASN A 65 -29.08 -3.37 6.58
CA ASN A 65 -29.71 -4.67 6.86
C ASN A 65 -30.87 -4.58 7.87
N LEU A 66 -31.37 -3.37 8.18
CA LEU A 66 -32.46 -3.17 9.13
C LEU A 66 -33.76 -2.65 8.50
N ASP A 67 -33.97 -2.91 7.22
CA ASP A 67 -35.27 -2.74 6.55
C ASP A 67 -35.65 -4.05 5.84
N LEU A 68 -36.27 -4.97 6.61
CA LEU A 68 -37.19 -5.98 6.09
C LEU A 68 -38.52 -5.89 6.85
#